data_AF-A0A3G8ZHS8-F1
#
_entry.id   AF-A0A3G8ZHS8-F1
#
_cell.length_a   1.000
_cell.length_b   1.000
_cell.length_c   1.000
_cell.angle_alpha   90.00
_cell.angle_beta   90.00
_cell.angle_gamma   90.00
#
_symmetry.space_group_name_H-M   'P 1'
#
loop_
_entity.id
_entity.type
_entity.pdbx_description
1 polymer ?
#
loop_
_entity_poly.entity_id
_entity_poly.type
_entity_poly.pdbx_seq_one_letter_code
_entity_poly.pdbx_strand_id
1 'polypeptide(L)'
;MKIGNFGRLDPALRKQGIVGLGNGSKMDEKVWNEFNGNWEKLAYYSEQLIAEFQHKNVEDQIDSEFSEFNIGLEKETLVKQRVNQSFFRSTILASYNLKCCVTGLSVSDFLVASHIIPWKTDVKNRLNPHNGLCLNSIHDRAFDKGFITVTPDYKIKVSKYFDGFENDNSVFDLFLKYDNKSIILPDRFLPSKDFLDWHYNNIFKK
;
A
#
# COMPACT_ATOMS: atom_id res chain seq x y z
N MET A 1 -15.83 18.07 14.11
CA MET A 1 -15.11 16.83 13.76
C MET A 1 -13.65 17.16 13.46
N LYS A 2 -12.68 16.47 14.09
CA LYS A 2 -11.23 16.75 13.92
C LYS A 2 -10.68 16.37 12.54
N ILE A 3 -11.20 15.32 11.91
CA ILE A 3 -10.80 14.92 10.55
C ILE A 3 -10.97 16.05 9.53
N GLY A 4 -12.08 16.80 9.61
CA GLY A 4 -12.31 17.96 8.75
C GLY A 4 -11.27 19.08 8.95
N ASN A 5 -10.72 19.23 10.16
CA ASN A 5 -9.67 20.21 10.43
C ASN A 5 -8.33 19.81 9.79
N PHE A 6 -8.00 18.52 9.74
CA PHE A 6 -6.79 18.05 9.05
C PHE A 6 -6.93 18.15 7.53
N GLY A 7 -8.11 17.87 6.99
CA GLY A 7 -8.38 17.97 5.55
C GLY A 7 -8.09 19.37 4.97
N ARG A 8 -8.11 20.44 5.78
CA ARG A 8 -7.75 21.80 5.34
C ARG A 8 -6.24 21.97 5.07
N LEU A 9 -5.41 21.13 5.68
CA LEU A 9 -3.95 21.16 5.60
C LEU A 9 -3.40 20.27 4.48
N ASP A 10 -4.24 19.39 3.92
CA ASP A 10 -3.85 18.42 2.90
C ASP A 10 -3.78 19.06 1.49
N PRO A 11 -2.57 19.15 0.89
CA PRO A 11 -2.42 19.70 -0.45
C PRO A 11 -3.10 18.85 -1.54
N ALA A 12 -3.22 17.53 -1.34
CA ALA A 12 -3.85 16.63 -2.31
C ALA A 12 -5.36 16.86 -2.37
N LEU A 13 -6.03 16.99 -1.22
CA LEU A 13 -7.45 17.35 -1.16
C LEU A 13 -7.71 18.72 -1.79
N ARG A 14 -6.82 19.69 -1.52
CA ARG A 14 -6.93 21.03 -2.12
C ARG A 14 -6.83 21.00 -3.65
N LYS A 15 -5.96 20.15 -4.22
CA LYS A 15 -5.87 19.94 -5.68
C LYS A 15 -7.14 19.33 -6.28
N GLN A 16 -7.90 18.57 -5.50
CA GLN A 16 -9.20 18.01 -5.88
C GLN A 16 -10.37 19.00 -5.68
N GLY A 17 -10.10 20.23 -5.21
CA GLY A 17 -11.13 21.21 -4.89
C GLY A 17 -11.88 20.93 -3.58
N ILE A 18 -11.41 19.96 -2.78
CA ILE A 18 -12.00 19.63 -1.49
C ILE A 18 -11.39 20.56 -0.44
N VAL A 19 -12.25 21.26 0.31
CA VAL A 19 -11.84 22.20 1.35
C VAL A 19 -12.27 21.64 2.71
N GLY A 20 -11.31 21.52 3.64
CA GLY A 20 -11.59 21.12 5.02
C GLY A 20 -12.31 22.21 5.84
N LEU A 21 -12.54 21.92 7.11
CA LEU A 21 -13.17 22.87 8.04
C LEU A 21 -12.19 24.01 8.38
N GLY A 22 -12.62 25.25 8.17
CA GLY A 22 -11.78 26.45 8.39
C GLY A 22 -11.35 26.65 9.85
N ASN A 23 -12.15 26.19 10.82
CA ASN A 23 -11.96 26.42 12.26
C ASN A 23 -10.96 25.43 12.92
N GLY A 24 -9.88 25.07 12.22
CA GLY A 24 -8.83 24.24 12.80
C GLY A 24 -7.97 24.98 13.83
N SER A 25 -7.51 24.26 14.85
CA SER A 25 -6.66 24.80 15.91
C SER A 25 -5.18 24.79 15.51
N LYS A 26 -4.34 25.63 16.15
CA LYS A 26 -2.87 25.57 16.00
C LYS A 26 -2.29 24.20 16.39
N MET A 27 -2.97 23.47 17.27
CA MET A 27 -2.59 22.11 17.64
C MET A 27 -2.75 21.15 16.45
N ASP A 28 -3.81 21.32 15.64
CA ASP A 28 -4.04 20.48 14.46
C ASP A 28 -2.90 20.66 13.44
N GLU A 29 -2.36 21.88 13.28
CA GLU A 29 -1.19 22.15 12.45
C GLU A 29 0.10 21.52 12.99
N LYS A 30 0.33 21.57 14.30
CA LYS A 30 1.50 20.93 14.92
C LYS A 30 1.49 19.42 14.70
N VAL A 31 0.36 18.78 14.98
CA VAL A 31 0.18 17.33 14.78
C VAL A 31 0.34 16.98 13.29
N TRP A 32 -0.24 17.76 12.39
CA TRP A 32 -0.06 17.56 10.95
C TRP A 32 1.41 17.61 10.55
N ASN A 33 2.13 18.67 10.94
CA ASN A 33 3.55 18.83 10.58
C ASN A 33 4.45 17.75 11.20
N GLU A 34 4.06 17.20 12.36
CA GLU A 34 4.81 16.14 13.04
C GLU A 34 4.73 14.80 12.31
N PHE A 35 3.57 14.47 11.74
CA PHE A 35 3.31 13.13 11.19
C PHE A 35 3.21 13.09 9.65
N ASN A 36 2.86 14.20 9.00
CA ASN A 36 2.75 14.24 7.54
C ASN A 36 4.12 13.98 6.89
N GLY A 37 4.21 12.89 6.13
CA GLY A 37 5.47 12.43 5.53
C GLY A 37 6.38 11.63 6.46
N ASN A 38 6.05 11.51 7.75
CA ASN A 38 6.77 10.65 8.71
C ASN A 38 5.92 9.41 9.07
N TRP A 39 5.79 8.53 8.08
CA TRP A 39 4.92 7.35 8.16
C TRP A 39 5.32 6.36 9.26
N GLU A 40 6.62 6.23 9.54
CA GLU A 40 7.10 5.34 10.61
C GLU A 40 6.71 5.85 11.99
N LYS A 41 6.89 7.15 12.23
CA LYS A 41 6.43 7.76 13.47
C LYS A 41 4.91 7.64 13.58
N LEU A 42 4.17 7.94 12.51
CA LEU A 42 2.71 7.86 12.52
C LEU A 42 2.22 6.46 12.88
N ALA A 43 2.73 5.43 12.18
CA ALA A 43 2.33 4.03 12.39
C ALA A 43 2.60 3.58 13.83
N TYR A 44 3.80 3.84 14.36
CA TYR A 44 4.16 3.40 15.70
C TYR A 44 3.27 4.05 16.78
N TYR A 45 3.13 5.37 16.75
CA TYR A 45 2.34 6.08 17.75
C TYR A 45 0.84 5.81 17.64
N SER A 46 0.29 5.64 16.42
CA SER A 46 -1.13 5.31 16.26
C SER A 46 -1.46 3.97 16.91
N GLU A 47 -0.60 2.98 16.72
CA GLU A 47 -0.82 1.61 17.20
C GLU A 47 -0.63 1.53 18.72
N GLN A 48 0.33 2.27 19.29
CA GLN A 48 0.43 2.43 20.75
C GLN A 48 -0.84 3.02 21.36
N LEU A 49 -1.36 4.11 20.78
CA LEU A 49 -2.58 4.75 21.27
C LEU A 49 -3.79 3.82 21.14
N ILE A 50 -3.95 3.12 20.02
CA ILE A 50 -5.06 2.18 19.82
C ILE A 50 -5.01 1.05 20.86
N ALA A 51 -3.83 0.51 21.14
CA ALA A 51 -3.63 -0.52 22.15
C ALA A 51 -4.01 -0.01 23.55
N GLU A 52 -3.52 1.19 23.93
CA GLU A 52 -3.88 1.86 25.19
C GLU A 52 -5.40 2.06 25.31
N PHE A 53 -6.05 2.58 24.26
CA PHE A 53 -7.49 2.81 24.23
C PHE A 53 -8.31 1.52 24.33
N GLN A 54 -7.80 0.41 23.80
CA GLN A 54 -8.48 -0.89 23.86
C GLN A 54 -8.13 -1.68 25.12
N HIS A 55 -7.29 -1.16 26.01
CA HIS A 55 -6.74 -1.88 27.16
C HIS A 55 -6.10 -3.23 26.77
N LYS A 56 -5.45 -3.26 25.60
CA LYS A 56 -4.72 -4.43 25.07
C LYS A 56 -3.25 -4.09 24.90
N ASN A 57 -2.39 -5.11 24.81
CA ASN A 57 -1.03 -4.86 24.36
C ASN A 57 -1.02 -4.71 22.83
N VAL A 58 -0.08 -3.91 22.32
CA VAL A 58 0.16 -3.75 20.88
C VAL A 58 0.40 -5.12 20.21
N GLU A 59 0.94 -6.07 20.98
CA GLU A 59 1.25 -7.44 20.55
C GLU A 59 -0.01 -8.29 20.28
N ASP A 60 -1.15 -7.96 20.90
CA ASP A 60 -2.38 -8.76 20.85
C ASP A 60 -3.28 -8.41 19.64
N GLN A 61 -2.93 -7.37 18.88
CA GLN A 61 -3.72 -6.85 17.73
C GLN A 61 -3.13 -7.24 16.37
N ILE A 62 -2.08 -8.04 16.34
CA ILE A 62 -1.31 -8.30 15.12
C ILE A 62 -1.69 -9.66 14.53
N ASP A 63 -2.16 -9.65 13.27
CA ASP A 63 -2.39 -10.87 12.49
C ASP A 63 -1.14 -11.76 12.39
N SER A 64 -1.34 -13.06 12.60
CA SER A 64 -0.29 -14.08 12.66
C SER A 64 0.30 -14.46 11.30
N GLU A 65 -0.27 -13.97 10.19
CA GLU A 65 0.07 -14.39 8.82
C GLU A 65 1.47 -13.96 8.35
N PHE A 66 2.10 -12.98 9.01
CA PHE A 66 3.42 -12.46 8.62
C PHE A 66 4.62 -13.22 9.25
N SER A 67 4.44 -14.48 9.64
CA SER A 67 5.39 -15.19 10.52
C SER A 67 6.70 -15.68 9.87
N GLU A 68 6.83 -15.70 8.54
CA GLU A 68 7.77 -16.65 7.92
C GLU A 68 9.27 -16.31 7.92
N PHE A 69 9.75 -15.14 8.38
CA PHE A 69 11.17 -14.79 8.19
C PHE A 69 11.92 -14.11 9.34
N ASN A 70 11.63 -14.44 10.60
CA ASN A 70 12.34 -13.79 11.70
C ASN A 70 12.88 -14.74 12.78
N ILE A 71 13.75 -15.67 12.39
CA ILE A 71 14.58 -16.41 13.34
C ILE A 71 15.79 -15.54 13.70
N GLY A 72 15.92 -15.16 14.98
CA GLY A 72 17.11 -14.47 15.52
C GLY A 72 17.01 -12.95 15.73
N LEU A 73 15.83 -12.35 15.60
CA LEU A 73 15.60 -10.93 15.95
C LEU A 73 15.14 -10.76 17.40
N GLU A 74 15.55 -9.67 18.03
CA GLU A 74 15.07 -9.28 19.36
C GLU A 74 13.56 -9.05 19.36
N LYS A 75 12.89 -9.40 20.46
CA LYS A 75 11.42 -9.35 20.61
C LYS A 75 10.83 -8.00 20.21
N GLU A 76 11.46 -6.89 20.62
CA GLU A 76 10.99 -5.54 20.30
C GLU A 76 11.03 -5.24 18.79
N THR A 77 12.08 -5.71 18.11
CA THR A 77 12.22 -5.54 16.65
C THR A 77 11.13 -6.30 15.91
N LEU A 78 10.79 -7.51 16.36
CA LEU A 78 9.71 -8.32 15.80
C LEU A 78 8.35 -7.62 15.91
N VAL A 79 8.04 -7.08 17.09
CA VAL A 79 6.78 -6.37 17.34
C VAL A 79 6.71 -5.14 16.44
N LYS A 80 7.77 -4.32 16.38
CA LYS A 80 7.79 -3.13 15.53
C LYS A 80 7.58 -3.46 14.05
N GLN A 81 8.22 -4.51 13.53
CA GLN A 81 8.04 -4.92 12.14
C GLN A 81 6.61 -5.35 11.83
N ARG A 82 5.99 -6.11 12.74
CA ARG A 82 4.62 -6.60 12.61
C ARG A 82 3.60 -5.47 12.61
N VAL A 83 3.73 -4.53 13.57
CA VAL A 83 2.92 -3.31 13.64
C VAL A 83 3.01 -2.52 12.34
N ASN A 84 4.22 -2.30 11.85
CA ASN A 84 4.47 -1.59 10.60
C ASN A 84 3.80 -2.28 9.39
N GLN A 85 3.87 -3.60 9.30
CA GLN A 85 3.23 -4.35 8.21
C GLN A 85 1.70 -4.30 8.28
N SER A 86 1.13 -4.44 9.48
CA SER A 86 -0.32 -4.32 9.70
C SER A 86 -0.83 -2.92 9.33
N PHE A 87 -0.13 -1.87 9.77
CA PHE A 87 -0.46 -0.49 9.44
C PHE A 87 -0.39 -0.23 7.92
N PHE A 88 0.69 -0.68 7.26
CA PHE A 88 0.84 -0.53 5.82
C PHE A 88 -0.28 -1.26 5.08
N ARG A 89 -0.57 -2.51 5.46
CA ARG A 89 -1.65 -3.30 4.87
C ARG A 89 -2.98 -2.56 4.96
N SER A 90 -3.37 -2.17 6.17
CA SER A 90 -4.61 -1.46 6.45
C SER A 90 -4.73 -0.18 5.63
N THR A 91 -3.63 0.58 5.53
CA THR A 91 -3.57 1.85 4.78
C THR A 91 -3.76 1.63 3.28
N ILE A 92 -3.06 0.67 2.69
CA ILE A 92 -3.17 0.36 1.27
C ILE A 92 -4.55 -0.16 0.93
N LEU A 93 -5.06 -1.16 1.65
CA LEU A 93 -6.39 -1.71 1.40
C LEU A 93 -7.48 -0.64 1.47
N ALA A 94 -7.42 0.24 2.48
CA ALA A 94 -8.36 1.35 2.62
C ALA A 94 -8.26 2.36 1.46
N SER A 95 -7.04 2.65 0.95
CA SER A 95 -6.85 3.59 -0.16
C SER A 95 -7.51 3.13 -1.47
N TYR A 96 -7.64 1.82 -1.68
CA TYR A 96 -8.28 1.20 -2.84
C TYR A 96 -9.71 0.73 -2.56
N ASN A 97 -10.35 1.21 -1.49
CA ASN A 97 -11.71 0.81 -1.10
C ASN A 97 -11.90 -0.70 -0.98
N LEU A 98 -10.89 -1.40 -0.44
CA LEU A 98 -10.87 -2.87 -0.31
C LEU A 98 -11.07 -3.58 -1.65
N LYS A 99 -10.41 -3.10 -2.70
CA LYS A 99 -10.45 -3.71 -4.03
C LYS A 99 -9.07 -3.89 -4.64
N CYS A 100 -8.86 -5.00 -5.34
CA CYS A 100 -7.70 -5.18 -6.19
C CYS A 100 -7.70 -4.13 -7.30
N CYS A 101 -6.57 -3.43 -7.50
CA CYS A 101 -6.45 -2.38 -8.50
C CYS A 101 -6.44 -2.89 -9.95
N VAL A 102 -6.23 -4.19 -10.16
CA VAL A 102 -6.26 -4.83 -11.49
C VAL A 102 -7.67 -5.34 -11.82
N THR A 103 -8.29 -6.09 -10.90
CA THR A 103 -9.54 -6.83 -11.19
C THR A 103 -10.79 -6.20 -10.59
N GLY A 104 -10.65 -5.35 -9.58
CA GLY A 104 -11.76 -4.89 -8.75
C GLY A 104 -12.28 -5.92 -7.74
N LEU A 105 -11.63 -7.09 -7.60
CA LEU A 105 -11.98 -8.11 -6.59
C LEU A 105 -12.02 -7.47 -5.20
N SER A 106 -13.11 -7.67 -4.46
CA SER A 106 -13.35 -7.03 -3.17
C SER A 106 -13.42 -7.99 -1.98
N VAL A 107 -12.86 -9.20 -2.12
CA VAL A 107 -12.78 -10.19 -1.04
C VAL A 107 -11.50 -9.93 -0.26
N SER A 108 -11.61 -9.31 0.92
CA SER A 108 -10.48 -8.81 1.71
C SER A 108 -9.39 -9.86 1.99
N ASP A 109 -9.77 -11.11 2.25
CA ASP A 109 -8.85 -12.21 2.54
C ASP A 109 -7.96 -12.58 1.35
N PHE A 110 -8.38 -12.23 0.13
CA PHE A 110 -7.59 -12.41 -1.09
C PHE A 110 -6.77 -11.18 -1.47
N LEU A 111 -6.91 -10.07 -0.73
CA LEU A 111 -6.18 -8.85 -1.02
C LEU A 111 -4.84 -8.82 -0.30
N VAL A 112 -3.84 -8.27 -0.99
CA VAL A 112 -2.48 -8.09 -0.54
C VAL A 112 -2.09 -6.63 -0.75
N ALA A 113 -1.43 -6.04 0.24
CA ALA A 113 -0.78 -4.75 0.12
C ALA A 113 0.65 -4.95 -0.40
N SER A 114 0.78 -4.93 -1.72
CA SER A 114 2.02 -5.19 -2.42
C SER A 114 2.92 -3.95 -2.42
N HIS A 115 4.21 -4.11 -2.14
CA HIS A 115 5.18 -3.02 -2.24
C HIS A 115 5.66 -2.87 -3.70
N ILE A 116 5.65 -1.63 -4.21
CA ILE A 116 6.18 -1.34 -5.56
C ILE A 116 7.70 -1.50 -5.57
N ILE A 117 8.39 -0.86 -4.65
CA ILE A 117 9.81 -1.12 -4.36
C ILE A 117 9.88 -2.10 -3.19
N PRO A 118 10.49 -3.28 -3.34
CA PRO A 118 10.53 -4.30 -2.30
C PRO A 118 11.03 -3.78 -0.96
N TRP A 119 10.40 -4.26 0.11
CA TRP A 119 10.68 -3.87 1.51
C TRP A 119 12.16 -3.86 1.90
N LYS A 120 12.94 -4.82 1.36
CA LYS A 120 14.38 -4.95 1.66
C LYS A 120 15.23 -3.87 0.98
N THR A 121 14.76 -3.31 -0.14
CA THR A 121 15.51 -2.38 -0.98
C THR A 121 15.42 -0.94 -0.49
N ASP A 122 14.24 -0.49 -0.05
CA ASP A 122 14.01 0.89 0.36
C ASP A 122 13.46 0.99 1.79
N VAL A 123 14.38 1.12 2.74
CA VAL A 123 14.05 1.21 4.18
C VAL A 123 13.21 2.44 4.51
N LYS A 124 13.43 3.57 3.81
CA LYS A 124 12.78 4.84 4.11
C LYS A 124 11.31 4.86 3.68
N ASN A 125 10.97 4.11 2.64
CA ASN A 125 9.62 4.08 2.06
C ASN A 125 8.82 2.81 2.40
N ARG A 126 9.24 2.03 3.39
CA ARG A 126 8.54 0.81 3.86
C ARG A 126 7.09 1.04 4.25
N LEU A 127 6.82 2.19 4.84
CA LEU A 127 5.50 2.61 5.32
C LEU A 127 4.89 3.70 4.47
N ASN A 128 5.56 4.11 3.39
CA ASN A 128 5.05 5.13 2.51
C ASN A 128 3.91 4.53 1.66
N PRO A 129 2.66 4.99 1.81
CA PRO A 129 1.52 4.41 1.09
C PRO A 129 1.62 4.64 -0.44
N HIS A 130 2.40 5.63 -0.88
CA HIS A 130 2.70 5.81 -2.31
C HIS A 130 3.57 4.69 -2.90
N ASN A 131 4.18 3.86 -2.05
CA ASN A 131 4.94 2.67 -2.42
C ASN A 131 4.09 1.38 -2.38
N GLY A 132 2.76 1.51 -2.41
CA GLY A 132 1.86 0.35 -2.31
C GLY A 132 0.81 0.26 -3.42
N LEU A 133 0.48 -0.98 -3.76
CA LEU A 133 -0.66 -1.35 -4.60
C LEU A 133 -1.53 -2.36 -3.84
N CYS A 134 -2.85 -2.23 -3.94
CA CYS A 134 -3.77 -3.27 -3.48
C CYS A 134 -3.97 -4.28 -4.62
N LEU A 135 -3.45 -5.49 -4.47
CA LEU A 135 -3.55 -6.56 -5.47
C LEU A 135 -4.28 -7.76 -4.87
N ASN A 136 -4.76 -8.69 -5.69
CA ASN A 136 -5.12 -10.02 -5.18
C ASN A 136 -3.86 -10.90 -5.10
N SER A 137 -3.92 -12.01 -4.36
CA SER A 137 -2.77 -12.89 -4.11
C SER A 137 -2.06 -13.39 -5.38
N ILE A 138 -2.80 -13.63 -6.46
CA ILE A 138 -2.22 -14.09 -7.74
C ILE A 138 -1.48 -12.94 -8.44
N HIS A 139 -2.11 -11.77 -8.51
CA HIS A 139 -1.51 -10.58 -9.12
C HIS A 139 -0.32 -10.04 -8.34
N ASP A 140 -0.39 -10.07 -7.02
CA ASP A 140 0.72 -9.75 -6.13
C ASP A 140 1.94 -10.64 -6.45
N ARG A 141 1.74 -11.96 -6.46
CA ARG A 141 2.81 -12.90 -6.79
C ARG A 141 3.37 -12.68 -8.20
N ALA A 142 2.53 -12.36 -9.17
CA ALA A 142 2.95 -12.07 -10.54
C ALA A 142 3.74 -10.74 -10.63
N PHE A 143 3.32 -9.73 -9.89
CA PHE A 143 3.97 -8.42 -9.82
C PHE A 143 5.35 -8.54 -9.19
N ASP A 144 5.45 -9.16 -8.00
CA ASP A 144 6.71 -9.43 -7.29
C ASP A 144 7.74 -10.21 -8.13
N LYS A 145 7.24 -11.12 -8.98
CA LYS A 145 8.09 -11.95 -9.87
C LYS A 145 8.37 -11.28 -11.21
N GLY A 146 7.85 -10.08 -11.44
CA GLY A 146 8.04 -9.30 -12.66
C GLY A 146 7.26 -9.80 -13.87
N PHE A 147 6.26 -10.65 -13.69
CA PHE A 147 5.40 -11.14 -14.78
C PHE A 147 4.33 -10.12 -15.19
N ILE A 148 3.96 -9.24 -14.27
CA ILE A 148 3.17 -8.03 -14.57
C ILE A 148 3.86 -6.83 -13.93
N THR A 149 3.52 -5.64 -14.40
CA THR A 149 3.91 -4.38 -13.76
C THR A 149 2.88 -3.30 -14.05
N VAL A 150 3.03 -2.15 -13.36
CA VAL A 150 2.23 -0.95 -13.61
C VAL A 150 3.20 0.15 -14.01
N THR A 151 2.98 0.77 -15.15
CA THR A 151 3.82 1.84 -15.70
C THR A 151 3.51 3.19 -15.06
N PRO A 152 4.38 4.22 -15.22
CA PRO A 152 4.15 5.56 -14.66
C PRO A 152 2.89 6.28 -15.18
N ASP A 153 2.30 5.83 -16.28
CA ASP A 153 0.98 6.26 -16.79
C ASP A 153 -0.18 5.39 -16.25
N TYR A 154 0.08 4.60 -15.21
CA TYR A 154 -0.88 3.74 -14.51
C TYR A 154 -1.49 2.64 -15.37
N LYS A 155 -0.75 2.16 -16.38
CA LYS A 155 -1.18 1.03 -17.21
C LYS A 155 -0.50 -0.26 -16.79
N ILE A 156 -1.24 -1.34 -16.91
CA ILE A 156 -0.74 -2.68 -16.67
C ILE A 156 0.07 -3.10 -17.89
N LYS A 157 1.24 -3.70 -17.65
CA LYS A 157 2.03 -4.38 -18.66
C LYS A 157 2.22 -5.82 -18.27
N VAL A 158 1.99 -6.71 -19.21
CA VAL A 158 2.16 -8.16 -19.04
C VAL A 158 3.45 -8.60 -19.73
N SER A 159 4.21 -9.45 -19.07
CA SER A 159 5.46 -10.00 -19.58
C SER A 159 5.22 -10.94 -20.76
N LYS A 160 6.12 -10.92 -21.74
CA LYS A 160 6.17 -11.89 -22.84
C LYS A 160 6.38 -13.33 -22.41
N TYR A 161 6.69 -13.56 -21.13
CA TYR A 161 6.71 -14.90 -20.54
C TYR A 161 5.39 -15.66 -20.80
N PHE A 162 4.26 -14.95 -20.89
CA PHE A 162 2.95 -15.56 -21.14
C PHE A 162 2.66 -15.86 -22.61
N ASP A 163 3.51 -15.46 -23.57
CA ASP A 163 3.33 -15.77 -25.01
C ASP A 163 3.32 -17.29 -25.27
N GLY A 164 4.00 -18.07 -24.42
CA GLY A 164 3.96 -19.54 -24.46
C GLY A 164 2.67 -20.18 -23.92
N PHE A 165 1.76 -19.37 -23.37
CA PHE A 165 0.55 -19.81 -22.66
C PHE A 165 -0.73 -19.16 -23.21
N GLU A 166 -0.70 -18.59 -24.42
CA GLU A 166 -1.83 -17.86 -25.02
C GLU A 166 -3.11 -18.70 -25.12
N ASN A 167 -2.99 -20.02 -25.29
CA ASN A 167 -4.13 -20.93 -25.38
C ASN A 167 -4.71 -21.34 -24.00
N ASP A 168 -4.10 -20.93 -22.89
CA ASP A 168 -4.63 -21.17 -21.54
C ASP A 168 -5.61 -20.06 -21.16
N ASN A 169 -6.90 -20.40 -21.12
CA ASN A 169 -7.97 -19.48 -20.74
C ASN A 169 -7.74 -18.85 -19.36
N SER A 170 -7.13 -19.58 -18.42
CA SER A 170 -6.83 -19.07 -17.07
C SER A 170 -5.78 -17.97 -17.12
N VAL A 171 -4.75 -18.15 -17.96
CA VAL A 171 -3.71 -17.13 -18.17
C VAL A 171 -4.31 -15.90 -18.86
N PHE A 172 -5.20 -16.11 -19.82
CA PHE A 172 -5.92 -15.00 -20.45
C PHE A 172 -6.77 -14.21 -19.44
N ASP A 173 -7.55 -14.92 -18.63
CA ASP A 173 -8.47 -14.33 -17.67
C ASP A 173 -7.80 -13.69 -16.47
N LEU A 174 -6.64 -14.19 -16.06
CA LEU A 174 -5.88 -13.63 -14.96
C LEU A 174 -4.96 -12.52 -15.45
N PHE A 175 -4.32 -12.62 -16.62
CA PHE A 175 -3.23 -11.71 -17.01
C PHE A 175 -3.47 -11.02 -18.36
N LEU A 176 -3.55 -11.77 -19.46
CA LEU A 176 -3.45 -11.19 -20.81
C LEU A 176 -4.54 -10.16 -21.11
N LYS A 177 -5.78 -10.37 -20.64
CA LYS A 177 -6.88 -9.43 -20.87
C LYS A 177 -6.69 -8.07 -20.18
N TYR A 178 -5.72 -7.95 -19.27
CA TYR A 178 -5.40 -6.71 -18.57
C TYR A 178 -4.23 -5.94 -19.20
N ASP A 179 -3.53 -6.50 -20.19
CA ASP A 179 -2.43 -5.78 -20.84
C ASP A 179 -2.91 -4.45 -21.43
N ASN A 180 -2.14 -3.38 -21.18
CA ASN A 180 -2.44 -1.98 -21.52
C ASN A 180 -3.68 -1.36 -20.88
N LYS A 181 -4.42 -2.06 -20.02
CA LYS A 181 -5.52 -1.45 -19.26
C LYS A 181 -4.98 -0.59 -18.13
N SER A 182 -5.70 0.48 -17.81
CA SER A 182 -5.40 1.28 -16.63
C SER A 182 -5.79 0.52 -15.37
N ILE A 183 -4.99 0.66 -14.31
CA ILE A 183 -5.41 0.21 -12.98
C ILE A 183 -6.56 1.08 -12.46
N ILE A 184 -7.35 0.50 -11.55
CA ILE A 184 -8.27 1.25 -10.71
C ILE A 184 -7.42 2.05 -9.73
N LEU A 185 -7.46 3.38 -9.87
CA LEU A 185 -6.68 4.27 -9.02
C LEU A 185 -7.25 4.32 -7.60
N PRO A 186 -6.40 4.50 -6.58
CA PRO A 186 -6.88 4.70 -5.22
C PRO A 186 -7.44 6.12 -5.05
N ASP A 187 -8.36 6.28 -4.10
CA ASP A 187 -8.95 7.59 -3.78
C ASP A 187 -7.97 8.48 -3.01
N ARG A 188 -6.93 7.88 -2.43
CA ARG A 188 -5.88 8.53 -1.64
C ARG A 188 -4.54 7.87 -1.95
N PHE A 189 -3.43 8.58 -1.72
CA PHE A 189 -2.08 8.01 -1.86
C PHE A 189 -1.81 7.36 -3.24
N LEU A 190 -1.98 8.13 -4.32
CA LEU A 190 -1.66 7.66 -5.68
C LEU A 190 -0.25 7.04 -5.73
N PRO A 191 -0.06 5.87 -6.36
CA PRO A 191 1.26 5.25 -6.42
C PRO A 191 2.26 6.19 -7.11
N SER A 192 3.46 6.29 -6.52
CA SER A 192 4.50 7.20 -7.02
C SER A 192 4.97 6.75 -8.40
N LYS A 193 5.01 7.69 -9.35
CA LYS A 193 5.51 7.42 -10.70
C LYS A 193 6.95 6.94 -10.71
N ASP A 194 7.78 7.48 -9.82
CA ASP A 194 9.19 7.10 -9.71
C ASP A 194 9.34 5.66 -9.19
N PHE A 195 8.46 5.23 -8.28
CA PHE A 195 8.47 3.85 -7.79
C PHE A 195 8.00 2.88 -8.87
N LEU A 196 6.94 3.25 -9.60
CA LEU A 196 6.43 2.47 -10.73
C LEU A 196 7.49 2.33 -11.84
N ASP A 197 8.18 3.42 -12.18
CA ASP A 197 9.28 3.40 -13.15
C ASP A 197 10.44 2.53 -12.65
N TRP A 198 10.78 2.62 -11.36
CA TRP A 198 11.79 1.77 -10.77
C TRP A 198 11.43 0.28 -10.90
N HIS A 199 10.20 -0.12 -10.57
CA HIS A 199 9.77 -1.52 -10.69
C HIS A 199 9.79 -1.97 -12.16
N TYR A 200 9.32 -1.12 -13.09
CA TYR A 200 9.34 -1.39 -14.52
C TYR A 200 10.75 -1.65 -15.05
N ASN A 201 11.76 -0.95 -14.53
CA ASN A 201 13.14 -1.06 -14.98
C ASN A 201 13.95 -2.15 -14.27
N ASN A 202 13.61 -2.49 -13.02
CA ASN A 202 14.44 -3.38 -12.19
C ASN A 202 13.85 -4.77 -11.94
N ILE A 203 12.51 -4.93 -11.99
CA ILE A 203 11.83 -6.18 -11.65
C ILE A 203 11.09 -6.76 -12.86
N PHE A 204 10.42 -5.92 -13.65
CA PHE A 204 9.59 -6.38 -14.75
C PHE A 204 10.40 -7.12 -15.83
N LYS A 205 9.90 -8.31 -16.22
CA LYS A 205 10.47 -9.15 -17.27
C LYS A 205 9.84 -8.76 -18.59
N LYS A 206 10.60 -8.04 -19.41
CA LYS A 206 10.17 -7.54 -20.72
C LYS A 206 9.98 -8.65 -21.74
#